data_AF-A0A087Y8X7-F1
#
_entry.id   AF-A0A087Y8X7-F1
#
_cell.length_a   1.000
_cell.length_b   1.000
_cell.length_c   1.000
_cell.angle_alpha   90.00
_cell.angle_beta   90.00
_cell.angle_gamma   90.00
#
_symmetry.space_group_name_H-M   'P 1'
#
loop_
_entity.id
_entity.type
_entity.pdbx_description
1 polymer ?
#
loop_
_entity_poly.entity_id
_entity_poly.type
_entity_poly.pdbx_seq_one_letter_code
_entity_poly.pdbx_strand_id
1 'polypeptide(L)'
;MSSMVTKSQARQLLHNKFVVILGGSVQRSMYKDLVVLLQMDHHLTPSQLKSKLRCHLCHILPEITLSTYNKSRSLTHKRVYNSGYLQELSLAKDNIEPFNTACIYKFYVFRREQSNAQVLLYFYFKKLALLVMLEKLLMRWYFITMVLKFFNFYDVKQYGLQSVAEYKENLIRFFSEIKTIACHNCLIIWVLAMPLGRKIKGGFLTPEVGHLGPTLRYDIIEANFYSMKLADFNGLDVVDLHFYFRHNLHHRMPDGIHWDVLAHRRISSLLIKHVSDAWGVELYSRPQQGR
;
A
#
# COMPACT_ATOMS: atom_id res chain seq x y z
N MET A 1 -18.58 -6.06 -16.52
CA MET A 1 -17.25 -6.14 -15.86
C MET A 1 -16.30 -5.23 -16.61
N SER A 2 -15.76 -4.20 -15.95
CA SER A 2 -14.85 -3.24 -16.61
C SER A 2 -13.50 -3.93 -16.94
N SER A 3 -12.97 -3.72 -18.14
CA SER A 3 -11.73 -4.32 -18.66
C SER A 3 -10.51 -4.06 -17.77
N MET A 4 -9.52 -4.95 -17.73
CA MET A 4 -8.29 -4.70 -16.96
C MET A 4 -7.53 -3.49 -17.50
N VAL A 5 -6.91 -2.71 -16.61
CA VAL A 5 -6.03 -1.61 -17.00
C VAL A 5 -4.75 -2.17 -17.61
N THR A 6 -4.33 -1.59 -18.73
CA THR A 6 -3.05 -1.90 -19.37
C THR A 6 -1.90 -1.08 -18.77
N LYS A 7 -0.68 -1.55 -18.96
CA LYS A 7 0.56 -0.83 -18.69
C LYS A 7 0.56 0.55 -19.34
N SER A 8 0.09 0.66 -20.58
CA SER A 8 0.06 1.94 -21.30
C SER A 8 -0.83 2.96 -20.58
N GLN A 9 -2.03 2.55 -20.19
CA GLN A 9 -2.97 3.38 -19.44
C GLN A 9 -2.41 3.76 -18.06
N ALA A 10 -1.89 2.79 -17.31
CA ALA A 10 -1.30 3.04 -16.00
C ALA A 10 -0.10 4.01 -16.08
N ARG A 11 0.75 3.87 -17.11
CA ARG A 11 1.89 4.76 -17.34
C ARG A 11 1.47 6.16 -17.75
N GLN A 12 0.48 6.28 -18.63
CA GLN A 12 -0.05 7.58 -19.05
C GLN A 12 -0.56 8.35 -17.84
N LEU A 13 -1.36 7.69 -17.00
CA LEU A 13 -1.97 8.31 -15.83
C LEU A 13 -0.92 8.72 -14.79
N LEU A 14 0.04 7.83 -14.50
CA LEU A 14 1.05 8.06 -13.45
C LEU A 14 2.33 8.77 -13.97
N HIS A 15 2.32 9.30 -15.19
CA HIS A 15 3.44 10.03 -15.75
C HIS A 15 3.74 11.32 -14.95
N ASN A 16 5.00 11.55 -14.59
CA ASN A 16 5.43 12.65 -13.70
C ASN A 16 4.69 12.67 -12.34
N LYS A 17 4.13 11.55 -11.90
CA LYS A 17 3.48 11.44 -10.59
C LYS A 17 4.44 10.84 -9.58
N PHE A 18 4.35 11.36 -8.37
CA PHE A 18 4.99 10.78 -7.20
C PHE A 18 3.93 10.14 -6.32
N VAL A 19 4.02 8.82 -6.20
CA VAL A 19 2.99 7.99 -5.57
C VAL A 19 3.56 7.37 -4.31
N VAL A 20 2.93 7.65 -3.17
CA VAL A 20 3.27 7.06 -1.88
C VAL A 20 2.27 5.95 -1.56
N ILE A 21 2.74 4.73 -1.33
CA ILE A 21 1.89 3.62 -0.90
C ILE A 21 2.21 3.24 0.54
N LEU A 22 1.21 3.34 1.40
CA LEU A 22 1.28 3.03 2.82
C LEU A 22 0.49 1.75 3.09
N GLY A 23 1.19 0.69 3.50
CA GLY A 23 0.53 -0.58 3.80
C GLY A 23 1.36 -1.53 4.64
N GLY A 24 0.71 -2.60 5.08
CA GLY A 24 1.32 -3.66 5.86
C GLY A 24 1.80 -4.84 5.00
N SER A 25 2.10 -5.94 5.69
CA SER A 25 2.57 -7.19 5.07
C SER A 25 1.53 -7.84 4.15
N VAL A 26 0.23 -7.66 4.44
CA VAL A 26 -0.91 -8.25 3.71
C VAL A 26 -1.14 -7.54 2.37
N GLN A 27 -0.93 -6.22 2.32
CA GLN A 27 -1.11 -5.43 1.09
C GLN A 27 0.12 -5.46 0.18
N ARG A 28 1.12 -6.27 0.55
CA ARG A 28 2.35 -6.41 -0.23
C ARG A 28 2.18 -6.87 -1.64
N SER A 29 1.29 -7.81 -1.80
CA SER A 29 0.93 -8.34 -3.10
C SER A 29 0.27 -7.28 -3.99
N MET A 30 -0.43 -6.30 -3.40
CA MET A 30 -1.15 -5.25 -4.14
C MET A 30 -0.19 -4.26 -4.79
N TYR A 31 0.76 -3.69 -4.03
CA TYR A 31 1.72 -2.76 -4.62
C TYR A 31 2.76 -3.44 -5.51
N LYS A 32 3.08 -4.71 -5.26
CA LYS A 32 3.92 -5.51 -6.18
C LYS A 32 3.27 -5.60 -7.55
N ASP A 33 1.97 -5.90 -7.59
CA ASP A 33 1.26 -5.99 -8.85
C ASP A 33 1.21 -4.64 -9.57
N LEU A 34 0.99 -3.53 -8.86
CA LEU A 34 1.04 -2.20 -9.47
C LEU A 34 2.42 -1.88 -10.08
N VAL A 35 3.51 -2.19 -9.38
CA VAL A 35 4.88 -2.02 -9.92
C VAL A 35 5.08 -2.87 -11.17
N VAL A 36 4.58 -4.11 -11.18
CA VAL A 36 4.65 -4.97 -12.38
C VAL A 36 3.79 -4.42 -13.52
N LEU A 37 2.57 -3.96 -13.24
CA LEU A 37 1.68 -3.34 -14.23
C LEU A 37 2.34 -2.14 -14.90
N LEU A 38 3.08 -1.31 -14.14
CA LEU A 38 3.85 -0.19 -14.68
C LEU A 38 5.03 -0.62 -15.56
N GLN A 39 5.34 -1.91 -15.64
CA GLN A 39 6.47 -2.47 -16.36
C GLN A 39 6.04 -3.32 -17.56
N MET A 40 5.04 -4.18 -17.33
CA MET A 40 4.56 -5.17 -18.29
C MET A 40 3.09 -5.50 -18.08
N ASP A 41 2.41 -5.84 -19.17
CA ASP A 41 1.06 -6.40 -19.18
C ASP A 41 1.09 -7.89 -18.82
N HIS A 42 1.61 -8.21 -17.63
CA HIS A 42 1.76 -9.57 -17.14
C HIS A 42 1.38 -9.68 -15.67
N HIS A 43 0.84 -10.84 -15.30
CA HIS A 43 0.52 -11.17 -13.91
C HIS A 43 1.75 -11.69 -13.18
N LEU A 44 1.80 -11.43 -11.88
CA LEU A 44 2.71 -12.15 -10.99
C LEU A 44 2.36 -13.64 -11.00
N THR A 45 3.35 -14.52 -10.86
CA THR A 45 3.09 -15.93 -10.53
C THR A 45 2.71 -16.07 -9.04
N PRO A 46 2.07 -17.16 -8.61
CA PRO A 46 1.74 -17.37 -7.20
C PRO A 46 2.96 -17.37 -6.26
N SER A 47 4.09 -17.93 -6.70
CA SER A 47 5.36 -17.92 -5.94
C SER A 47 5.91 -16.51 -5.83
N GLN A 48 5.92 -15.82 -6.97
CA GLN A 48 6.30 -14.43 -7.06
C GLN A 48 5.46 -13.55 -6.13
N LEU A 49 4.14 -13.72 -6.07
CA LEU A 49 3.23 -12.99 -5.18
C LEU A 49 3.62 -13.14 -3.70
N LYS A 50 3.84 -14.37 -3.24
CA LYS A 50 4.14 -14.72 -1.83
C LYS A 50 5.51 -14.25 -1.34
N SER A 51 6.48 -14.14 -2.25
CA SER A 51 7.86 -13.80 -1.90
C SER A 51 7.99 -12.38 -1.30
N LYS A 52 8.97 -12.21 -0.40
CA LYS A 52 9.32 -10.88 0.13
C LYS A 52 9.83 -9.98 -1.00
N LEU A 53 9.54 -8.68 -0.92
CA LEU A 53 9.83 -7.71 -1.97
C LEU A 53 11.31 -7.75 -2.44
N ARG A 54 12.24 -7.85 -1.48
CA ARG A 54 13.69 -7.95 -1.71
C ARG A 54 14.13 -9.19 -2.49
N CYS A 55 13.38 -10.28 -2.49
CA CYS A 55 13.78 -11.52 -3.17
C CYS A 55 13.28 -11.57 -4.61
N HIS A 56 12.44 -10.63 -5.03
CA HIS A 56 11.58 -10.81 -6.19
C HIS A 56 11.72 -9.69 -7.21
N LEU A 57 11.71 -8.44 -6.75
CA LEU A 57 11.86 -7.30 -7.63
C LEU A 57 13.24 -7.26 -8.30
N CYS A 58 14.29 -7.72 -7.61
CA CYS A 58 15.66 -7.75 -8.14
C CYS A 58 15.82 -8.57 -9.42
N HIS A 59 15.04 -9.65 -9.57
CA HIS A 59 15.16 -10.57 -10.70
C HIS A 59 14.30 -10.18 -11.89
N ILE A 60 13.28 -9.35 -11.66
CA ILE A 60 12.29 -8.98 -12.68
C ILE A 60 12.53 -7.56 -13.18
N LEU A 61 13.10 -6.69 -12.34
CA LEU A 61 13.19 -5.27 -12.59
C LEU A 61 14.61 -4.76 -12.23
N PRO A 62 15.53 -4.74 -13.20
CA PRO A 62 16.92 -4.32 -12.97
C PRO A 62 17.07 -2.85 -12.58
N GLU A 63 16.03 -2.03 -12.77
CA GLU A 63 16.01 -0.58 -12.47
C GLU A 63 15.58 -0.27 -11.01
N ILE A 64 15.34 -1.28 -10.16
CA ILE A 64 14.82 -1.05 -8.80
C ILE A 64 15.94 -0.85 -7.78
N THR A 65 15.88 0.30 -7.12
CA THR A 65 16.68 0.59 -5.93
C THR A 65 16.01 0.04 -4.67
N LEU A 66 16.70 -0.85 -3.96
CA LEU A 66 16.23 -1.41 -2.69
C LEU A 66 17.09 -0.92 -1.52
N SER A 67 16.54 -0.02 -0.70
CA SER A 67 17.12 0.38 0.59
C SER A 67 16.40 -0.36 1.74
N THR A 68 17.13 -0.79 2.77
CA THR A 68 16.52 -1.40 3.96
C THR A 68 17.15 -0.85 5.23
N TYR A 69 16.33 -0.31 6.12
CA TYR A 69 16.75 0.10 7.46
C TYR A 69 16.34 -0.97 8.49
N ASN A 70 17.24 -1.34 9.40
CA ASN A 70 16.98 -2.28 10.49
C ASN A 70 17.54 -1.71 11.80
N LYS A 71 16.72 -1.70 12.86
CA LYS A 71 17.02 -1.10 14.18
C LYS A 71 18.29 -1.63 14.87
N SER A 72 18.84 -2.78 14.47
CA SER A 72 19.95 -3.47 15.15
C SER A 72 21.27 -3.57 14.38
N ARG A 73 21.35 -3.05 13.14
CA ARG A 73 22.59 -3.05 12.37
C ARG A 73 22.70 -1.74 11.60
N SER A 74 23.91 -1.20 11.56
CA SER A 74 24.30 -0.15 10.62
C SER A 74 23.69 -0.37 9.23
N LEU A 75 23.36 0.74 8.55
CA LEU A 75 22.85 0.77 7.18
C LEU A 75 23.57 -0.28 6.33
N THR A 76 22.85 -1.35 5.99
CA THR A 76 23.39 -2.40 5.12
C THR A 76 22.97 -2.05 3.69
N HIS A 77 23.76 -1.19 3.05
CA HIS A 77 23.67 -0.98 1.60
C HIS A 77 23.85 -2.33 0.90
N LYS A 78 22.94 -2.71 0.01
CA LYS A 78 23.14 -3.93 -0.78
C LYS A 78 22.67 -3.73 -2.23
N ARG A 79 23.70 -3.58 -3.08
CA ARG A 79 23.83 -3.66 -4.54
C ARG A 79 22.92 -2.80 -5.42
N VAL A 80 23.61 -2.12 -6.33
CA VAL A 80 23.14 -1.32 -7.47
C VAL A 80 23.03 -2.24 -8.69
N TYR A 81 21.97 -2.09 -9.47
CA TYR A 81 21.95 -2.49 -10.87
C TYR A 81 21.62 -1.25 -11.73
N ASN A 82 22.17 -1.24 -12.94
CA ASN A 82 22.58 -0.05 -13.71
C ASN A 82 21.53 1.05 -14.00
N SER A 83 22.10 2.25 -14.19
CA SER A 83 21.57 3.51 -14.74
C SER A 83 20.36 4.14 -14.05
N GLY A 84 20.59 4.67 -12.85
CA GLY A 84 19.70 5.64 -12.22
C GLY A 84 20.31 6.13 -10.91
N TYR A 85 20.52 7.45 -10.79
CA TYR A 85 21.10 8.04 -9.58
C TYR A 85 20.24 7.75 -8.35
N LEU A 86 20.91 7.22 -7.34
CA LEU A 86 20.37 6.78 -6.05
C LEU A 86 20.57 7.93 -5.05
N GLN A 87 19.50 8.50 -4.50
CA GLN A 87 19.60 9.39 -3.34
C GLN A 87 19.11 8.64 -2.11
N GLU A 88 20.05 8.33 -1.22
CA GLU A 88 19.77 7.73 0.07
C GLU A 88 19.13 8.76 1.01
N LEU A 89 18.01 8.39 1.63
CA LEU A 89 17.40 9.17 2.71
C LEU A 89 17.79 8.55 4.03
N SER A 90 18.89 9.05 4.61
CA SER A 90 19.11 8.93 6.05
C SER A 90 18.07 9.79 6.76
N LEU A 91 17.10 9.14 7.42
CA LEU A 91 16.51 9.75 8.61
C LEU A 91 17.58 9.60 9.69
N ALA A 92 18.49 10.57 9.75
CA ALA A 92 19.45 10.67 10.83
C ALA A 92 18.71 10.55 12.18
N LYS A 93 19.40 9.94 13.14
CA LYS A 93 18.96 9.65 14.51
C LYS A 93 18.45 10.87 15.30
N ASP A 94 18.54 12.05 14.73
CA ASP A 94 18.42 13.28 15.48
C ASP A 94 16.93 13.55 15.73
N ASN A 95 16.53 13.27 16.97
CA ASN A 95 15.27 13.64 17.64
C ASN A 95 14.07 12.68 17.52
N ILE A 96 14.26 11.39 17.23
CA ILE A 96 13.22 10.39 17.55
C ILE A 96 13.67 9.66 18.81
N GLU A 97 13.13 10.05 19.96
CA GLU A 97 13.36 9.36 21.23
C GLU A 97 13.22 7.84 21.08
N PRO A 98 14.00 7.05 21.85
CA PRO A 98 14.02 5.60 21.72
C PRO A 98 12.71 5.00 22.22
N PHE A 99 11.68 4.97 21.37
CA PHE A 99 10.50 4.17 21.63
C PHE A 99 10.93 2.70 21.71
N ASN A 100 10.80 2.14 22.91
CA ASN A 100 11.42 0.89 23.35
C ASN A 100 10.71 -0.37 22.82
N THR A 101 10.28 -0.36 21.56
CA THR A 101 9.75 -1.53 20.86
C THR A 101 10.30 -1.59 19.43
N ALA A 102 10.63 -2.79 18.97
CA ALA A 102 11.31 -3.03 17.69
C ALA A 102 10.44 -2.66 16.47
N CYS A 103 10.40 -1.38 16.10
CA CYS A 103 9.82 -0.94 14.83
C CYS A 103 10.87 -1.09 13.72
N ILE A 104 10.59 -1.93 12.72
CA ILE A 104 11.40 -2.05 11.50
C ILE A 104 10.65 -1.30 10.39
N TYR A 105 11.16 -0.15 9.95
CA TYR A 105 10.67 0.55 8.77
C TYR A 105 11.41 0.03 7.54
N LYS A 106 10.69 -0.32 6.48
CA LYS A 106 11.29 -0.61 5.18
C LYS A 106 10.65 0.29 4.15
N PHE A 107 11.46 0.92 3.32
CA PHE A 107 10.99 1.73 2.21
C PHE A 107 11.63 1.23 0.94
N TYR A 108 10.91 1.32 -0.16
CA TYR A 108 11.39 0.87 -1.45
C TYR A 108 11.01 1.93 -2.47
N VAL A 109 12.02 2.47 -3.17
CA VAL A 109 11.83 3.50 -4.18
C VAL A 109 11.86 2.82 -5.54
N PHE A 110 10.76 2.91 -6.26
CA PHE A 110 10.69 2.56 -7.67
C PHE A 110 10.77 3.84 -8.49
N ARG A 111 11.87 4.03 -9.22
CA ARG A 111 12.04 5.14 -10.17
C ARG A 111 12.22 4.57 -11.57
N ARG A 112 11.56 5.17 -12.55
CA ARG A 112 11.74 4.83 -13.96
C ARG A 112 12.12 6.08 -14.75
N GLU A 113 13.29 6.07 -15.39
CA GLU A 113 13.82 7.24 -16.11
C GLU A 113 12.93 7.66 -17.29
N GLN A 114 12.39 6.71 -18.06
CA GLN A 114 11.63 7.02 -19.28
C GLN A 114 10.23 7.63 -19.08
N SER A 115 9.60 7.43 -17.92
CA SER A 115 8.26 7.99 -17.63
C SER A 115 8.26 8.99 -16.48
N ASN A 116 9.43 9.20 -15.86
CA ASN A 116 9.66 10.02 -14.66
C ASN A 116 8.61 9.80 -13.54
N ALA A 117 7.99 8.62 -13.53
CA ALA A 117 7.05 8.20 -12.51
C ALA A 117 7.86 7.64 -11.34
N GLN A 118 7.57 8.12 -10.14
CA GLN A 118 8.27 7.71 -8.93
C GLN A 118 7.25 7.11 -7.97
N VAL A 119 7.31 5.80 -7.79
CA VAL A 119 6.47 5.09 -6.84
C VAL A 119 7.30 4.76 -5.62
N LEU A 120 6.91 5.32 -4.48
CA LEU A 120 7.56 5.14 -3.21
C LEU A 120 6.71 4.27 -2.30
N LEU A 121 7.23 3.10 -1.97
CA LEU A 121 6.55 2.10 -1.17
C LEU A 121 7.03 2.19 0.28
N TYR A 122 6.13 2.42 1.22
CA TYR A 122 6.42 2.41 2.64
C TYR A 122 5.78 1.24 3.36
N PHE A 123 6.61 0.62 4.18
CA PHE A 123 6.25 -0.44 5.09
C PHE A 123 6.42 0.08 6.50
N TYR A 124 5.33 0.12 7.24
CA TYR A 124 5.36 0.39 8.66
C TYR A 124 4.64 -0.75 9.39
N PHE A 125 5.21 -1.17 10.51
CA PHE A 125 4.64 -2.22 11.36
C PHE A 125 3.95 -1.65 12.61
N LYS A 126 4.19 -0.38 12.96
CA LYS A 126 3.53 0.30 14.08
C LYS A 126 3.25 1.79 13.83
N LYS A 127 2.14 2.20 14.43
CA LYS A 127 1.26 3.37 14.39
C LYS A 127 1.89 4.78 14.51
N LEU A 128 2.70 5.08 15.54
CA LEU A 128 3.12 6.46 15.85
C LEU A 128 4.20 7.03 14.90
N ALA A 129 5.01 6.17 14.29
CA ALA A 129 6.07 6.63 13.41
C ALA A 129 5.63 6.89 11.97
N LEU A 130 4.39 6.53 11.62
CA LEU A 130 3.88 6.77 10.28
C LEU A 130 3.70 8.28 10.03
N LEU A 131 3.16 9.02 10.98
CA LEU A 131 2.84 10.44 10.82
C LEU A 131 4.12 11.29 10.81
N VAL A 132 5.02 11.07 11.77
CA VAL A 132 6.37 11.70 11.78
C VAL A 132 7.15 11.38 10.51
N MET A 133 7.05 10.16 9.99
CA MET A 133 7.69 9.80 8.74
C MET A 133 7.02 10.50 7.56
N LEU A 134 5.69 10.50 7.47
CA LEU A 134 4.95 11.17 6.40
C LEU A 134 5.26 12.66 6.35
N GLU A 135 5.36 13.32 7.50
CA GLU A 135 5.78 14.71 7.61
C GLU A 135 7.17 14.92 7.01
N LYS A 136 8.16 14.13 7.44
CA LYS A 136 9.51 14.22 6.89
C LYS A 136 9.58 13.90 5.39
N LEU A 137 8.67 13.10 4.86
CA LEU A 137 8.60 12.78 3.43
C LEU A 137 7.92 13.86 2.62
N LEU A 138 6.79 14.37 3.10
CA LEU A 138 6.04 15.43 2.44
C LEU A 138 6.81 16.75 2.46
N MET A 139 7.53 17.06 3.54
CA MET A 139 8.46 18.20 3.59
C MET A 139 9.67 18.05 2.67
N ARG A 140 10.09 16.82 2.35
CA ARG A 140 11.27 16.58 1.51
C ARG A 140 10.92 16.38 0.04
N TRP A 141 9.66 16.06 -0.25
CA TRP A 141 9.14 15.79 -1.57
C TRP A 141 7.83 16.57 -1.75
N TYR A 142 7.95 17.88 -1.97
CA TYR A 142 6.83 18.80 -2.25
C TYR A 142 5.98 18.41 -3.47
N PHE A 143 6.39 17.38 -4.22
CA PHE A 143 5.74 16.87 -5.43
C PHE A 143 4.95 15.56 -5.21
N ILE A 144 4.73 15.11 -3.97
CA ILE A 144 3.84 13.96 -3.72
C ILE A 144 2.45 14.27 -4.27
N THR A 145 2.06 13.53 -5.30
CA THR A 145 0.79 13.74 -6.02
C THR A 145 -0.30 12.77 -5.57
N MET A 146 0.08 11.65 -4.95
CA MET A 146 -0.87 10.62 -4.51
C MET A 146 -0.38 9.87 -3.26
N VAL A 147 -1.27 9.67 -2.29
CA VAL A 147 -1.07 8.76 -1.16
C VAL A 147 -2.13 7.66 -1.18
N LEU A 148 -1.70 6.41 -1.35
CA LEU A 148 -2.54 5.22 -1.20
C LEU A 148 -2.36 4.64 0.18
N LYS A 149 -3.37 4.75 1.03
CA LYS A 149 -3.34 4.22 2.39
C LYS A 149 -4.23 3.00 2.51
N PHE A 150 -3.62 1.83 2.66
CA PHE A 150 -4.36 0.61 2.90
C PHE A 150 -4.68 0.41 4.38
N PHE A 151 -5.91 -0.01 4.65
CA PHE A 151 -6.33 -0.51 5.95
C PHE A 151 -5.38 -1.60 6.45
N ASN A 152 -4.85 -1.47 7.66
CA ASN A 152 -3.98 -2.50 8.23
C ASN A 152 -4.76 -3.32 9.26
N PHE A 153 -4.90 -4.63 9.00
CA PHE A 153 -5.62 -5.56 9.88
C PHE A 153 -5.08 -5.61 11.31
N TYR A 154 -3.79 -5.29 11.51
CA TYR A 154 -3.18 -5.22 12.82
C TYR A 154 -3.67 -4.01 13.66
N ASP A 155 -4.22 -2.97 13.03
CA ASP A 155 -4.64 -1.74 13.72
C ASP A 155 -5.90 -1.98 14.57
N VAL A 156 -6.69 -3.02 14.30
CA VAL A 156 -7.96 -3.27 15.01
C VAL A 156 -7.77 -4.07 16.30
N LYS A 157 -6.78 -4.97 16.39
CA LYS A 157 -6.78 -6.01 17.46
C LYS A 157 -5.43 -6.30 18.11
N GLN A 158 -4.36 -5.54 17.84
CA GLN A 158 -3.03 -5.81 18.43
C GLN A 158 -2.95 -5.52 19.96
N TYR A 159 -4.04 -5.09 20.61
CA TYR A 159 -3.99 -4.53 21.98
C TYR A 159 -5.11 -4.98 22.96
N GLY A 160 -5.79 -6.10 22.70
CA GLY A 160 -6.80 -6.62 23.64
C GLY A 160 -8.06 -5.76 23.74
N LEU A 161 -8.72 -5.71 24.91
CA LEU A 161 -10.07 -5.15 25.12
C LEU A 161 -10.20 -3.65 24.76
N GLN A 162 -9.11 -2.87 24.80
CA GLN A 162 -9.12 -1.43 24.48
C GLN A 162 -8.84 -1.12 22.99
N SER A 163 -8.52 -2.15 22.19
CA SER A 163 -8.01 -2.00 20.82
C SER A 163 -8.94 -1.24 19.86
N VAL A 164 -10.26 -1.32 20.05
CA VAL A 164 -11.23 -0.63 19.19
C VAL A 164 -11.29 0.87 19.48
N ALA A 165 -11.28 1.29 20.75
CA ALA A 165 -11.25 2.70 21.11
C ALA A 165 -9.96 3.37 20.61
N GLU A 166 -8.84 2.69 20.84
CA GLU A 166 -7.52 3.13 20.39
C GLU A 166 -7.41 3.21 18.86
N TYR A 167 -8.08 2.30 18.14
CA TYR A 167 -8.21 2.32 16.68
C TYR A 167 -9.03 3.52 16.19
N LYS A 168 -10.12 3.87 16.88
CA LYS A 168 -10.96 5.01 16.52
C LYS A 168 -10.24 6.34 16.74
N GLU A 169 -9.62 6.54 17.90
CA GLU A 169 -8.83 7.73 18.23
C GLU A 169 -7.68 7.93 17.23
N ASN A 170 -7.05 6.83 16.84
CA ASN A 170 -6.01 6.83 15.83
C ASN A 170 -6.43 7.33 14.48
N LEU A 171 -7.56 6.83 14.00
CA LEU A 171 -8.03 7.23 12.69
C LEU A 171 -8.35 8.71 12.71
N ILE A 172 -8.96 9.20 13.80
CA ILE A 172 -9.24 10.62 13.98
C ILE A 172 -7.95 11.43 13.86
N ARG A 173 -6.90 11.04 14.61
CA ARG A 173 -5.59 11.70 14.54
C ARG A 173 -4.95 11.62 13.16
N PHE A 174 -4.96 10.44 12.54
CA PHE A 174 -4.39 10.24 11.21
C PHE A 174 -5.08 11.13 10.18
N PHE A 175 -6.40 11.15 10.16
CA PHE A 175 -7.16 11.93 9.19
C PHE A 175 -7.04 13.44 9.44
N SER A 176 -6.93 13.89 10.69
CA SER A 176 -6.67 15.30 10.99
C SER A 176 -5.27 15.74 10.56
N GLU A 177 -4.26 14.90 10.78
CA GLU A 177 -2.85 15.24 10.46
C GLU A 177 -2.52 15.06 8.98
N ILE A 178 -3.05 14.03 8.31
CA ILE A 178 -2.64 13.77 6.92
C ILE A 178 -2.97 14.93 5.98
N LYS A 179 -4.02 15.70 6.30
CA LYS A 179 -4.40 16.90 5.56
C LYS A 179 -3.47 18.08 5.79
N THR A 180 -2.95 18.23 7.00
CA THR A 180 -2.01 19.33 7.31
C THR A 180 -0.65 19.05 6.70
N ILE A 181 -0.31 17.76 6.57
CA ILE A 181 0.97 17.33 6.04
C ILE A 181 0.95 17.24 4.50
N ALA A 182 -0.13 16.74 3.91
CA ALA A 182 -0.23 16.58 2.45
C ALA A 182 -0.41 17.93 1.74
N CYS A 183 0.22 18.09 0.57
CA CYS A 183 0.03 19.31 -0.21
C CYS A 183 -1.42 19.43 -0.70
N HIS A 184 -1.89 20.67 -0.91
CA HIS A 184 -3.27 21.02 -1.27
C HIS A 184 -3.81 20.29 -2.52
N ASN A 185 -2.93 19.82 -3.40
CA ASN A 185 -3.26 19.12 -4.65
C ASN A 185 -2.97 17.61 -4.60
N CYS A 186 -2.68 17.05 -3.42
CA CYS A 186 -2.39 15.64 -3.25
C CYS A 186 -3.70 14.83 -3.23
N LEU A 187 -3.80 13.82 -4.10
CA LEU A 187 -4.89 12.85 -4.05
C LEU A 187 -4.63 11.83 -2.94
N ILE A 188 -5.45 11.82 -1.90
CA ILE A 188 -5.32 10.87 -0.78
C ILE A 188 -6.46 9.87 -0.88
N ILE A 189 -6.11 8.59 -1.06
CA ILE A 189 -7.08 7.50 -1.19
C ILE A 189 -6.94 6.56 0.00
N TRP A 190 -8.01 6.43 0.77
CA TRP A 190 -8.17 5.43 1.82
C TRP A 190 -8.75 4.13 1.23
N VAL A 191 -7.96 3.06 1.27
CA VAL A 191 -8.30 1.77 0.66
C VAL A 191 -8.74 0.79 1.73
N LEU A 192 -10.02 0.38 1.70
CA LEU A 192 -10.62 -0.50 2.70
C LEU A 192 -10.15 -1.95 2.55
N ALA A 193 -10.25 -2.72 3.64
CA ALA A 193 -9.82 -4.11 3.66
C ALA A 193 -10.76 -5.03 2.85
N MET A 194 -10.15 -6.03 2.19
CA MET A 194 -10.87 -7.09 1.46
C MET A 194 -11.67 -8.00 2.41
N PRO A 195 -12.68 -8.74 1.91
CA PRO A 195 -13.49 -9.64 2.74
C PRO A 195 -12.67 -10.82 3.31
N LEU A 196 -12.67 -10.98 4.64
CA LEU A 196 -12.02 -12.11 5.31
C LEU A 196 -12.83 -13.41 5.26
N GLY A 197 -12.11 -14.53 5.31
CA GLY A 197 -12.65 -15.88 5.39
C GLY A 197 -13.26 -16.20 6.76
N ARG A 198 -14.08 -17.25 6.82
CA ARG A 198 -14.62 -17.76 8.09
C ARG A 198 -13.55 -18.36 9.00
N LYS A 199 -12.51 -18.91 8.40
CA LYS A 199 -11.35 -19.48 9.10
C LYS A 199 -10.12 -18.75 8.61
N ILE A 200 -9.31 -18.30 9.56
CA ILE A 200 -8.10 -17.55 9.31
C ILE A 200 -6.91 -18.40 9.73
N LYS A 201 -5.89 -18.47 8.88
CA LYS A 201 -4.69 -19.27 9.12
C LYS A 201 -3.42 -18.42 8.97
N GLY A 202 -2.36 -18.86 9.64
CA GLY A 202 -1.03 -18.25 9.59
C GLY A 202 -0.77 -17.22 10.68
N GLY A 203 0.42 -16.62 10.67
CA GLY A 203 0.92 -15.72 11.73
C GLY A 203 0.23 -14.35 11.81
N PHE A 204 -0.96 -14.22 11.22
CA PHE A 204 -1.79 -13.04 11.41
C PHE A 204 -2.43 -13.04 12.81
N LEU A 205 -2.91 -14.20 13.26
CA LEU A 205 -3.40 -14.40 14.62
C LEU A 205 -2.29 -15.06 15.43
N THR A 206 -1.63 -14.29 16.31
CA THR A 206 -0.71 -14.87 17.29
C THR A 206 -1.52 -15.65 18.34
N PRO A 207 -0.90 -16.59 19.08
CA PRO A 207 -1.61 -17.38 20.09
C PRO A 207 -2.44 -16.52 21.07
N GLU A 208 -1.94 -15.34 21.43
CA GLU A 208 -2.56 -14.41 22.38
C GLU A 208 -3.88 -13.83 21.87
N VAL A 209 -4.03 -13.68 20.54
CA VAL A 209 -5.24 -13.13 19.89
C VAL A 209 -6.01 -14.16 19.07
N GLY A 210 -5.61 -15.44 19.13
CA GLY A 210 -6.21 -16.52 18.35
C GLY A 210 -7.71 -16.68 18.60
N HIS A 211 -8.15 -16.41 19.83
CA HIS A 211 -9.56 -16.46 20.24
C HIS A 211 -10.46 -15.46 19.49
N LEU A 212 -9.89 -14.41 18.89
CA LEU A 212 -10.63 -13.41 18.10
C LEU A 212 -10.87 -13.83 16.65
N GLY A 213 -10.20 -14.89 16.17
CA GLY A 213 -10.32 -15.38 14.80
C GLY A 213 -11.76 -15.61 14.31
N PRO A 214 -12.67 -16.19 15.12
CA PRO A 214 -14.06 -16.42 14.70
C PRO A 214 -14.87 -15.16 14.41
N THR A 215 -14.62 -14.05 15.11
CA THR A 215 -15.37 -12.79 14.97
C THR A 215 -14.69 -11.80 14.04
N LEU A 216 -13.40 -11.98 13.75
CA LEU A 216 -12.58 -10.97 13.06
C LEU A 216 -13.18 -10.50 11.73
N ARG A 217 -13.82 -11.37 10.97
CA ARG A 217 -14.45 -10.98 9.70
C ARG A 217 -15.54 -9.92 9.87
N TYR A 218 -16.23 -9.91 11.01
CA TYR A 218 -17.25 -8.90 11.35
C TYR A 218 -16.60 -7.63 11.90
N ASP A 219 -15.58 -7.80 12.75
CA ASP A 219 -14.78 -6.67 13.25
C ASP A 219 -14.20 -5.84 12.09
N ILE A 220 -13.74 -6.50 11.01
CA ILE A 220 -13.24 -5.81 9.81
C ILE A 220 -14.33 -5.09 9.03
N ILE A 221 -15.56 -5.61 9.00
CA ILE A 221 -16.68 -4.91 8.37
C ILE A 221 -17.00 -3.63 9.14
N GLU A 222 -17.07 -3.71 10.47
CA GLU A 222 -17.31 -2.54 11.33
C GLU A 222 -16.19 -1.52 11.20
N ALA A 223 -14.93 -1.96 11.24
CA ALA A 223 -13.77 -1.08 11.10
C ALA A 223 -13.70 -0.43 9.71
N ASN A 224 -14.03 -1.16 8.64
CA ASN A 224 -14.16 -0.60 7.30
C ASN A 224 -15.25 0.48 7.27
N PHE A 225 -16.43 0.21 7.83
CA PHE A 225 -17.53 1.18 7.88
C PHE A 225 -17.14 2.45 8.65
N TYR A 226 -16.57 2.30 9.83
CA TYR A 226 -16.12 3.43 10.65
C TYR A 226 -15.05 4.27 9.94
N SER A 227 -14.01 3.61 9.42
CA SER A 227 -12.91 4.31 8.74
C SER A 227 -13.34 4.98 7.44
N MET A 228 -14.28 4.37 6.70
CA MET A 228 -14.90 4.99 5.52
C MET A 228 -15.65 6.27 5.89
N LYS A 229 -16.53 6.22 6.90
CA LYS A 229 -17.28 7.41 7.34
C LYS A 229 -16.36 8.53 7.80
N LEU A 230 -15.24 8.19 8.42
CA LEU A 230 -14.29 9.19 8.88
C LEU A 230 -13.43 9.74 7.72
N ALA A 231 -13.05 8.92 6.75
CA ALA A 231 -12.40 9.38 5.52
C ALA A 231 -13.31 10.34 4.73
N ASP A 232 -14.58 9.97 4.56
CA ASP A 232 -15.65 10.76 3.93
C ASP A 232 -15.89 12.09 4.66
N PHE A 233 -16.01 12.06 6.00
CA PHE A 233 -16.11 13.28 6.80
C PHE A 233 -14.90 14.22 6.62
N ASN A 234 -13.73 13.63 6.39
CA ASN A 234 -12.52 14.37 6.06
C ASN A 234 -12.39 14.59 4.54
N GLY A 235 -13.35 14.32 3.68
CA GLY A 235 -13.24 14.59 2.24
C GLY A 235 -12.05 13.89 1.56
N LEU A 236 -11.67 12.71 2.05
CA LEU A 236 -10.71 11.84 1.38
C LEU A 236 -11.44 10.87 0.46
N ASP A 237 -10.79 10.51 -0.63
CA ASP A 237 -11.28 9.48 -1.53
C ASP A 237 -11.23 8.12 -0.84
N VAL A 238 -12.23 7.28 -1.12
CA VAL A 238 -12.32 5.92 -0.57
C VAL A 238 -12.47 4.90 -1.68
N VAL A 239 -11.65 3.85 -1.64
CA VAL A 239 -11.81 2.66 -2.49
C VAL A 239 -12.21 1.48 -1.61
N ASP A 240 -13.48 1.09 -1.70
CA ASP A 240 -14.02 -0.02 -0.93
C ASP A 240 -13.76 -1.39 -1.60
N LEU A 241 -12.58 -1.94 -1.32
CA LEU A 241 -12.25 -3.28 -1.79
C LEU A 241 -13.14 -4.37 -1.16
N HIS A 242 -13.73 -4.14 0.01
CA HIS A 242 -14.69 -5.07 0.59
C HIS A 242 -15.90 -5.22 -0.34
N PHE A 243 -16.48 -4.08 -0.73
CA PHE A 243 -17.60 -4.03 -1.66
C PHE A 243 -17.22 -4.66 -2.99
N TYR A 244 -16.14 -4.24 -3.65
CA TYR A 244 -15.77 -4.74 -4.99
C TYR A 244 -15.51 -6.27 -5.03
N PHE A 245 -15.07 -6.86 -3.92
CA PHE A 245 -14.70 -8.28 -3.89
C PHE A 245 -15.68 -9.20 -3.14
N ARG A 246 -16.77 -8.68 -2.59
CA ARG A 246 -17.79 -9.48 -1.87
C ARG A 246 -18.39 -10.63 -2.70
N HIS A 247 -18.44 -10.49 -4.03
CA HIS A 247 -18.92 -11.53 -4.96
C HIS A 247 -17.78 -12.31 -5.67
N ASN A 248 -16.52 -12.04 -5.31
CA ASN A 248 -15.33 -12.61 -5.92
C ASN A 248 -14.58 -13.57 -4.98
N LEU A 249 -15.26 -14.11 -3.96
CA LEU A 249 -14.64 -14.86 -2.86
C LEU A 249 -13.87 -16.11 -3.29
N HIS A 250 -14.11 -16.64 -4.50
CA HIS A 250 -13.36 -17.75 -5.08
C HIS A 250 -11.88 -17.43 -5.34
N HIS A 251 -11.52 -16.15 -5.47
CA HIS A 251 -10.14 -15.69 -5.59
C HIS A 251 -9.42 -15.56 -4.24
N ARG A 252 -10.13 -15.73 -3.12
CA ARG A 252 -9.53 -15.67 -1.79
C ARG A 252 -8.77 -16.97 -1.49
N MET A 253 -7.55 -16.83 -1.02
CA MET A 253 -6.69 -17.96 -0.67
C MET A 253 -7.25 -18.76 0.51
N PRO A 254 -6.92 -20.06 0.63
CA PRO A 254 -7.43 -20.93 1.70
C PRO A 254 -7.07 -20.51 3.13
N ASP A 255 -6.16 -19.56 3.30
CA ASP A 255 -5.82 -18.98 4.61
C ASP A 255 -6.82 -17.94 5.10
N GLY A 256 -7.79 -17.55 4.27
CA GLY A 256 -8.86 -16.64 4.62
C GLY A 256 -8.47 -15.16 4.64
N ILE A 257 -7.22 -14.81 4.30
CA ILE A 257 -6.72 -13.41 4.31
C ILE A 257 -6.24 -13.00 2.92
N HIS A 258 -5.38 -13.81 2.30
CA HIS A 258 -4.72 -13.45 1.06
C HIS A 258 -5.60 -13.69 -0.15
N TRP A 259 -5.24 -13.09 -1.27
CA TRP A 259 -5.97 -13.18 -2.53
C TRP A 259 -5.02 -13.57 -3.66
N ASP A 260 -5.57 -14.15 -4.72
CA ASP A 260 -4.79 -14.61 -5.85
C ASP A 260 -4.30 -13.46 -6.76
N VAL A 261 -3.52 -13.84 -7.77
CA VAL A 261 -2.87 -12.90 -8.70
C VAL A 261 -3.88 -12.12 -9.56
N LEU A 262 -5.04 -12.71 -9.87
CA LEU A 262 -6.10 -12.08 -10.64
C LEU A 262 -6.80 -11.02 -9.81
N ALA A 263 -7.10 -11.31 -8.54
CA ALA A 263 -7.64 -10.34 -7.61
C ALA A 263 -6.69 -9.15 -7.43
N HIS A 264 -5.39 -9.38 -7.32
CA HIS A 264 -4.41 -8.29 -7.23
C HIS A 264 -4.37 -7.40 -8.48
N ARG A 265 -4.42 -7.98 -9.70
CA ARG A 265 -4.53 -7.18 -10.92
C ARG A 265 -5.84 -6.40 -11.03
N ARG A 266 -6.95 -6.96 -10.52
CA ARG A 266 -8.23 -6.23 -10.39
C ARG A 266 -8.10 -5.05 -9.44
N ILE A 267 -7.43 -5.22 -8.29
CA ILE A 267 -7.18 -4.13 -7.34
C ILE A 267 -6.37 -3.01 -8.01
N SER A 268 -5.25 -3.32 -8.65
CA SER A 268 -4.44 -2.33 -9.38
C SER A 268 -5.27 -1.60 -10.44
N SER A 269 -6.10 -2.33 -11.19
CA SER A 269 -6.99 -1.75 -12.20
C SER A 269 -8.06 -0.84 -11.61
N LEU A 270 -8.65 -1.22 -10.48
CA LEU A 270 -9.63 -0.42 -9.76
C LEU A 270 -9.01 0.88 -9.25
N LEU A 271 -7.81 0.80 -8.64
CA LEU A 271 -7.09 1.96 -8.15
C LEU A 271 -6.73 2.93 -9.29
N ILE A 272 -6.20 2.42 -10.41
CA ILE A 272 -5.85 3.27 -11.56
C ILE A 272 -7.10 3.95 -12.15
N LYS A 273 -8.22 3.24 -12.26
CA LYS A 273 -9.47 3.85 -12.74
C LYS A 273 -10.00 4.92 -11.80
N HIS A 274 -10.01 4.63 -10.51
CA HIS A 274 -10.40 5.60 -9.48
C HIS A 274 -9.56 6.87 -9.58
N VAL A 275 -8.24 6.73 -9.72
CA VAL A 275 -7.33 7.87 -9.91
C VAL A 275 -7.61 8.62 -11.21
N SER A 276 -7.97 7.89 -12.28
CA SER A 276 -8.37 8.48 -13.56
C SER A 276 -9.61 9.34 -13.42
N ASP A 277 -10.64 8.81 -12.75
CA ASP A 277 -11.89 9.51 -12.50
C ASP A 277 -11.66 10.73 -11.61
N ALA A 278 -10.89 10.58 -10.52
CA ALA A 278 -10.56 11.67 -9.59
C ALA A 278 -9.74 12.80 -10.26
N TRP A 279 -8.91 12.49 -11.24
CA TRP A 279 -8.15 13.49 -12.01
C TRP A 279 -8.86 13.96 -13.28
N GLY A 280 -10.04 13.43 -13.60
CA GLY A 280 -10.76 13.75 -14.85
C GLY A 280 -9.99 13.37 -16.11
N VAL A 281 -9.18 12.30 -16.06
CA VAL A 281 -8.37 11.82 -17.18
C VAL A 281 -9.05 10.60 -17.80
N GLU A 282 -9.16 10.56 -19.13
CA GLU A 282 -9.64 9.37 -19.82
C GLU A 282 -8.51 8.37 -20.11
N LEU A 283 -8.74 7.08 -19.81
CA LEU A 283 -7.79 6.00 -20.09
C LEU A 283 -7.94 5.48 -21.52
N TYR A 284 -7.34 6.17 -22.49
CA TYR A 284 -7.34 5.72 -23.88
C TYR A 284 -6.66 4.35 -24.04
N SER A 285 -7.32 3.46 -24.76
CA SER A 285 -6.63 2.33 -25.41
C SER A 285 -6.13 2.84 -26.75
N ARG A 286 -4.84 2.68 -27.08
CA ARG A 286 -4.41 2.88 -28.47
C ARG A 286 -5.29 1.98 -29.35
N PRO A 287 -5.87 2.48 -30.45
CA PRO A 287 -6.51 1.59 -31.42
C PRO A 287 -5.49 0.53 -31.81
N GLN A 288 -5.88 -0.74 -31.82
CA GLN A 288 -5.08 -1.76 -32.48
C GLN A 288 -4.95 -1.29 -33.93
N GLN A 289 -3.76 -0.82 -34.32
CA GLN A 289 -3.44 -0.68 -35.73
C GLN A 289 -3.62 -2.06 -36.33
N GLY A 290 -4.61 -2.18 -37.23
CA GLY A 290 -4.95 -3.42 -37.90
C GLY A 290 -3.69 -4.08 -38.45
N ARG A 291 -3.58 -5.38 -38.18
CA ARG A 291 -2.82 -6.29 -39.03
C ARG A 291 -3.81 -7.10 -39.84
#